data_AF-A0A819XT72-F1
#
_entry.id   AF-A0A819XT72-F1
#
_cell.length_a   1.000
_cell.length_b   1.000
_cell.length_c   1.000
_cell.angle_alpha   90.00
_cell.angle_beta   90.00
_cell.angle_gamma   90.00
#
_symmetry.space_group_name_H-M   'P 1'
#
loop_
_entity.id
_entity.type
_entity.pdbx_description
1 polymer ?
#
loop_
_entity_poly.entity_id
_entity_poly.type
_entity_poly.pdbx_seq_one_letter_code
_entity_poly.pdbx_strand_id
1 'polypeptide(L)'
;MSDRLEEKFCNAIIHVTQQSSAWLLTNGLDVGISHVVGQALHKVRLTHPGKDIIAIAIAKYGCIMNYSRLKELTGQVKTSDAQDRLQEYPN
;
A
#
# COMPACT_ATOMS: atom_id res chain seq x y z
N MET A 1 3.73 14.97 11.84
CA MET A 1 2.66 15.85 11.30
C MET A 1 1.81 16.28 12.49
N SER A 2 1.14 17.44 12.48
CA SER A 2 0.18 17.72 13.55
C SER A 2 -1.08 16.87 13.34
N ASP A 3 -1.70 16.41 14.42
CA ASP A 3 -2.89 15.55 14.37
C ASP A 3 -4.00 16.18 13.53
N ARG A 4 -4.16 17.50 13.63
CA ARG A 4 -5.13 18.26 12.85
C ARG A 4 -4.85 18.24 11.35
N LEU A 5 -3.57 18.27 10.95
CA LEU A 5 -3.21 18.20 9.53
C LEU A 5 -3.38 16.78 9.01
N GLU A 6 -3.04 15.78 9.82
CA GLU A 6 -3.23 14.37 9.52
C GLU A 6 -4.69 14.02 9.23
N GLU A 7 -5.57 14.45 10.12
CA GLU A 7 -7.00 14.22 10.00
C GLU A 7 -7.57 14.88 8.74
N LYS A 8 -7.21 16.14 8.48
CA LYS A 8 -7.66 16.87 7.28
C LYS A 8 -7.17 16.19 6.00
N PHE A 9 -5.90 15.79 5.98
CA PHE A 9 -5.30 15.10 4.85
C PHE A 9 -6.02 13.79 4.56
N CYS A 10 -6.23 12.95 5.59
CA CYS A 10 -6.93 11.67 5.46
C CYS A 10 -8.36 11.86 4.96
N ASN A 11 -9.12 12.75 5.59
CA ASN A 11 -10.52 12.99 5.22
C ASN A 11 -10.63 13.48 3.76
N ALA A 12 -9.72 14.37 3.33
CA ALA A 12 -9.71 14.88 1.96
C ALA A 12 -9.40 13.78 0.93
N ILE A 13 -8.35 12.98 1.17
CA ILE A 13 -7.96 11.90 0.23
C ILE A 13 -9.06 10.86 0.13
N ILE A 14 -9.60 10.40 1.25
CA ILE A 14 -10.69 9.42 1.27
C ILE A 14 -11.89 9.95 0.50
N HIS A 15 -12.29 11.20 0.75
CA HIS A 15 -13.43 11.82 0.09
C HIS A 15 -13.25 11.86 -1.44
N VAL A 16 -12.11 12.38 -1.92
CA VAL A 16 -11.82 12.46 -3.36
C VAL A 16 -11.80 11.07 -3.99
N THR A 17 -11.18 10.10 -3.33
CA THR A 17 -11.07 8.73 -3.86
C THR A 17 -12.44 8.06 -3.98
N GLN A 18 -13.32 8.24 -2.99
CA GLN A 18 -14.68 7.70 -3.03
C GLN A 18 -15.56 8.38 -4.09
N GLN A 19 -15.47 9.70 -4.24
CA GLN A 19 -16.31 10.43 -5.21
C GLN A 19 -15.93 10.13 -6.66
N SER A 20 -14.63 9.97 -6.92
CA SER A 20 -14.11 9.77 -8.28
C SER A 20 -13.92 8.31 -8.68
N SER A 21 -14.11 7.37 -7.74
CA SER A 21 -13.71 5.96 -7.91
C SER A 21 -12.24 5.81 -8.33
N ALA A 22 -11.38 6.74 -7.90
CA ALA A 22 -9.97 6.72 -8.20
C ALA A 22 -9.25 5.57 -7.48
N TRP A 23 -8.11 5.16 -8.02
CA TRP A 23 -7.21 4.23 -7.34
C TRP A 23 -6.19 5.01 -6.53
N LEU A 24 -5.96 4.55 -5.29
CA LEU A 24 -4.94 5.13 -4.42
C LEU A 24 -3.65 4.33 -4.54
N LEU A 25 -2.58 4.98 -5.02
CA LEU A 25 -1.25 4.37 -5.14
C LEU A 25 -0.39 4.78 -3.95
N THR A 26 0.23 3.79 -3.28
CA THR A 26 1.08 4.00 -2.10
C THR A 26 2.30 3.08 -2.09
N ASN A 27 3.30 3.35 -1.25
CA ASN A 27 4.53 2.55 -1.15
C ASN A 27 4.35 1.21 -0.40
N GLY A 28 3.17 0.96 0.20
CA GLY A 28 2.85 -0.31 0.84
C GLY A 28 3.61 -0.66 2.11
N LEU A 29 4.43 0.24 2.64
CA LEU A 29 5.17 0.03 3.87
C LEU A 29 4.45 0.71 5.03
N ASP A 30 4.46 0.06 6.19
CA ASP A 30 3.79 0.56 7.41
C ASP A 30 4.61 1.66 8.12
N VAL A 31 4.95 2.71 7.37
CA VAL A 31 5.79 3.81 7.85
C VAL A 31 5.35 5.14 7.23
N GLY A 32 5.50 6.22 7.98
CA GLY A 32 5.25 7.59 7.52
C GLY A 32 3.82 7.79 6.99
N ILE A 33 3.70 8.42 5.81
CA ILE A 33 2.41 8.77 5.20
C ILE A 33 1.57 7.52 4.86
N SER A 34 2.21 6.41 4.48
CA SER A 34 1.50 5.19 4.11
C SER A 34 0.82 4.51 5.29
N HIS A 35 1.43 4.59 6.48
CA HIS A 35 0.79 4.16 7.73
C HIS A 35 -0.48 4.98 7.98
N VAL A 36 -0.35 6.31 7.92
CA VAL A 36 -1.46 7.26 8.11
C VAL A 36 -2.62 6.98 7.15
N VAL A 37 -2.31 6.80 5.87
CA VAL A 37 -3.29 6.45 4.83
C VAL A 37 -3.92 5.08 5.10
N GLY A 38 -3.12 4.08 5.51
CA GLY A 38 -3.61 2.74 5.84
C GLY A 38 -4.60 2.75 7.01
N GLN A 39 -4.33 3.53 8.05
CA GLN A 39 -5.24 3.72 9.19
C GLN A 39 -6.56 4.38 8.75
N ALA A 40 -6.48 5.40 7.89
CA ALA A 40 -7.67 6.06 7.35
C ALA A 40 -8.53 5.09 6.52
N LEU A 41 -7.92 4.30 5.64
CA LEU A 41 -8.61 3.29 4.84
C LEU A 41 -9.26 2.23 5.73
N HIS A 42 -8.58 1.77 6.78
CA HIS A 42 -9.13 0.81 7.73
C HIS A 42 -10.38 1.36 8.43
N LYS A 43 -10.31 2.62 8.91
CA LYS A 43 -11.46 3.31 9.53
C LYS A 43 -12.65 3.45 8.57
N VAL A 44 -12.39 3.74 7.30
CA VAL A 44 -13.44 3.83 6.27
C VAL A 44 -14.10 2.48 6.06
N ARG A 45 -13.32 1.40 5.94
CA ARG A 45 -13.84 0.04 5.76
C ARG A 45 -14.73 -0.40 6.93
N LEU A 46 -14.39 -0.03 8.15
CA LEU A 46 -15.21 -0.32 9.34
C LEU A 46 -16.51 0.50 9.38
N THR A 47 -16.49 1.74 8.89
CA THR A 47 -17.64 2.67 8.97
C THR A 47 -18.59 2.56 7.79
N HIS A 48 -18.11 2.17 6.61
CA HIS A 48 -18.86 2.10 5.37
C HIS A 48 -18.63 0.75 4.66
N PRO A 49 -19.09 -0.37 5.24
CA PRO A 49 -18.96 -1.68 4.60
C PRO A 49 -19.63 -1.64 3.21
N GLY A 50 -18.86 -1.90 2.14
CA GLY A 50 -19.34 -1.89 0.76
C GLY A 50 -18.91 -0.69 -0.10
N LYS A 51 -18.25 0.33 0.47
CA LYS A 51 -17.58 1.40 -0.30
C LYS A 51 -16.06 1.19 -0.29
N ASP A 52 -15.63 0.07 -0.87
CA ASP A 52 -14.23 -0.30 -0.89
C ASP A 52 -13.43 0.64 -1.79
N ILE A 53 -12.46 1.32 -1.20
CA ILE A 53 -11.46 2.09 -1.92
C ILE A 53 -10.39 1.11 -2.42
N ILE A 54 -10.12 1.15 -3.73
CA ILE A 54 -9.02 0.37 -4.31
C ILE A 54 -7.71 1.07 -3.98
N ALA A 55 -6.89 0.41 -3.15
CA ALA A 55 -5.54 0.84 -2.83
C ALA A 55 -4.54 -0.16 -3.41
N ILE A 56 -3.62 0.33 -4.24
CA ILE A 56 -2.52 -0.43 -4.82
C ILE A 56 -1.22 0.00 -4.15
N ALA A 57 -0.48 -0.98 -3.65
CA ALA A 57 0.73 -0.78 -2.88
C ALA A 57 1.95 -1.32 -3.64
N ILE A 58 3.00 -0.51 -3.77
CA ILE A 58 4.26 -0.88 -4.40
C ILE A 58 5.38 -0.80 -3.36
N ALA A 59 5.77 -1.94 -2.81
CA ALA A 59 6.85 -2.05 -1.83
C ALA A 59 8.09 -2.69 -2.42
N LYS A 60 9.27 -2.19 -2.03
CA LYS A 60 10.54 -2.83 -2.39
C LYS A 60 10.66 -4.17 -1.67
N TYR A 61 10.88 -5.23 -2.45
CA TYR A 61 10.98 -6.60 -1.96
C TYR A 61 11.95 -6.77 -0.77
N GLY A 62 13.13 -6.15 -0.83
CA GLY A 62 14.15 -6.24 0.22
C GLY A 62 13.80 -5.52 1.53
N CYS A 63 12.68 -4.80 1.59
CA CYS A 63 12.21 -4.08 2.78
C CYS A 63 11.03 -4.76 3.47
N ILE A 64 10.56 -5.91 2.96
CA ILE A 64 9.44 -6.66 3.52
C ILE A 64 9.97 -7.59 4.62
N MET A 65 9.57 -7.32 5.86
CA MET A 65 9.84 -8.22 6.98
C MET A 65 9.03 -9.52 6.86
N ASN A 66 9.55 -10.63 7.40
CA ASN A 66 8.90 -11.95 7.38
C ASN A 66 8.58 -12.50 5.98
N TYR A 67 9.39 -12.10 4.99
CA TYR A 67 9.20 -12.53 3.61
C TYR A 67 9.26 -14.06 3.40
N SER A 68 10.05 -14.79 4.21
CA SER A 68 10.09 -16.25 4.20
C SER A 68 8.72 -16.89 4.38
N ARG A 69 7.91 -16.35 5.30
CA ARG A 69 6.54 -16.79 5.55
C ARG A 69 5.62 -16.54 4.35
N LEU A 70 5.83 -15.46 3.61
CA LEU A 70 5.06 -15.17 2.40
C LEU A 70 5.36 -16.17 1.29
N LYS A 71 6.63 -16.59 1.12
CA LYS A 71 7.02 -17.62 0.13
C LYS A 71 6.34 -18.95 0.36
N GLU A 72 6.21 -19.35 1.62
CA GLU A 72 5.53 -20.60 2.00
C GLU A 72 4.03 -20.54 1.70
N LEU A 73 3.39 -19.39 1.94
CA LEU A 73 1.95 -19.20 1.75
C LEU A 73 1.53 -18.98 0.29
N THR A 74 2.40 -18.42 -0.55
CA THR A 74 2.05 -18.01 -1.93
C THR A 74 2.36 -19.08 -2.99
N GLY A 75 3.02 -20.18 -2.63
CA GLY A 75 3.44 -21.21 -3.57
C GLY A 75 4.45 -20.67 -4.57
N GLN A 76 5.75 -20.78 -4.26
CA GLN A 76 6.90 -20.46 -5.11
C GLN A 76 6.61 -19.56 -6.34
N VAL A 77 6.41 -18.26 -6.12
CA VAL A 77 6.61 -17.31 -7.21
C VAL A 77 8.10 -17.39 -7.58
N LYS A 78 8.41 -17.90 -8.78
CA LYS A 78 9.78 -18.03 -9.30
C LYS A 78 10.47 -16.67 -9.25
N THR A 79 11.35 -16.48 -8.29
CA THR A 79 12.14 -15.26 -8.13
C THR A 79 13.32 -15.19 -9.10
N SER A 80 13.58 -16.26 -9.88
CA SER A 80 14.64 -16.30 -10.89
C SER A 80 14.44 -15.22 -11.96
N ASP A 81 13.21 -15.07 -12.44
CA ASP A 81 12.95 -14.26 -13.64
C ASP A 81 12.99 -12.75 -13.36
N ALA A 82 12.89 -12.34 -12.08
CA ALA A 82 12.94 -10.93 -11.68
C ALA A 82 14.36 -10.46 -11.33
N GLN A 83 15.25 -11.36 -10.88
CA GLN A 83 16.64 -11.02 -10.55
C GLN A 83 17.50 -10.95 -11.82
N ASP A 84 17.24 -11.80 -12.82
CA ASP A 84 17.97 -11.78 -14.09
C ASP A 84 17.69 -10.48 -14.90
N ARG A 85 16.46 -9.95 -14.84
CA ARG A 85 16.08 -8.71 -15.54
C ARG A 85 16.60 -7.42 -14.89
N LEU A 86 17.05 -7.48 -13.63
CA LEU A 86 17.69 -6.35 -12.97
C LEU A 86 19.19 -6.25 -13.30
N GLN A 87 19.80 -7.30 -13.89
CA GLN A 87 21.14 -7.24 -14.44
C GLN A 87 21.19 -6.67 -15.87
N GLU A 88 20.05 -6.62 -16.59
CA GLU A 88 19.96 -6.03 -17.94
C GLU A 88 20.04 -4.50 -17.97
N TYR A 89 19.87 -3.83 -16.82
CA TYR A 89 19.98 -2.37 -16.70
C TYR A 89 20.95 -1.99 -15.57
N PRO A 90 22.27 -2.12 -15.77
CA PRO A 90 23.25 -1.51 -14.89
C PRO A 90 23.16 0.01 -15.03
N ASN A 91 23.21 0.72 -13.89
CA ASN A 91 23.33 2.19 -13.86
C ASN A 91 24.54 2.69 -14.64
#